data_AF-B2VFI2-F1
#
_entry.id   AF-B2VFI2-F1
#
_cell.length_a   1.000
_cell.length_b   1.000
_cell.length_c   1.000
_cell.angle_alpha   90.00
_cell.angle_beta   90.00
_cell.angle_gamma   90.00
#
_symmetry.space_group_name_H-M   'P 1'
#
loop_
_entity.id
_entity.type
_entity.pdbx_description
1 polymer ?
#
loop_
_entity_poly.entity_id
_entity_poly.type
_entity_poly.pdbx_seq_one_letter_code
_entity_poly.pdbx_strand_id
1 'polypeptide(L)'
;MDMRKIVASVFIELQKEIESLSDADIKKIESGDFTITLKVFKNTTAAGDIKALPEQITNEVLNELKECKDRQAGYKILSNKFKTRKELEAFAKKINVYVMKQDKVDKIKEKIIEGVIGASLRSTAIQGEKK
;
A
#
# COMPACT_ATOMS: atom_id res chain seq x y z
N MET A 1 -20.57 -21.87 9.88
CA MET A 1 -20.51 -20.55 9.23
C MET A 1 -21.90 -20.25 8.70
N ASP A 2 -22.59 -19.24 9.23
CA ASP A 2 -23.99 -18.94 8.86
C ASP A 2 -24.08 -18.46 7.40
N MET A 3 -24.86 -19.15 6.57
CA MET A 3 -25.09 -18.77 5.16
C MET A 3 -25.68 -17.35 5.02
N ARG A 4 -26.49 -16.93 6.00
CA ARG A 4 -27.00 -15.56 6.11
C ARG A 4 -25.90 -14.51 6.20
N LYS A 5 -24.80 -14.81 6.92
CA LYS A 5 -23.66 -13.91 7.04
C LYS A 5 -22.87 -13.80 5.73
N ILE A 6 -22.80 -14.90 4.97
CA ILE A 6 -22.12 -14.94 3.65
C ILE A 6 -22.88 -14.07 2.65
N VAL A 7 -24.20 -14.23 2.57
CA VAL A 7 -25.04 -13.41 1.70
C VAL A 7 -24.94 -11.94 2.09
N ALA A 8 -25.05 -11.61 3.38
CA ALA A 8 -24.91 -10.24 3.86
C ALA A 8 -23.56 -9.61 3.49
N SER A 9 -22.46 -10.37 3.53
CA SER A 9 -21.14 -9.84 3.18
C SER A 9 -20.99 -9.56 1.69
N VAL A 10 -21.66 -10.30 0.81
CA VAL A 10 -21.70 -9.98 -0.64
C VAL A 10 -22.40 -8.64 -0.88
N PHE A 11 -23.52 -8.38 -0.20
CA PHE A 11 -24.25 -7.12 -0.34
C PHE A 11 -23.49 -5.92 0.23
N ILE A 12 -22.77 -6.10 1.34
CA ILE A 12 -21.90 -5.06 1.90
C ILE A 12 -20.78 -4.70 0.90
N GLU A 13 -20.19 -5.69 0.24
CA GLU A 13 -19.11 -5.40 -0.72
C GLU A 13 -19.63 -4.69 -1.97
N LEU A 14 -20.82 -5.09 -2.44
CA LEU A 14 -21.51 -4.37 -3.51
C LEU A 14 -21.81 -2.91 -3.14
N GLN A 15 -22.28 -2.67 -1.90
CA GLN A 15 -22.56 -1.32 -1.42
C GLN A 15 -21.31 -0.43 -1.47
N LYS A 16 -20.17 -0.92 -0.96
CA LYS A 16 -18.91 -0.15 -0.99
C LYS A 16 -18.48 0.20 -2.40
N GLU A 17 -18.61 -0.75 -3.33
CA GLU A 17 -18.24 -0.53 -4.72
C GLU A 17 -19.11 0.57 -5.34
N ILE A 18 -20.42 0.55 -5.06
CA ILE A 18 -21.36 1.60 -5.51
C ILE A 18 -21.00 2.96 -4.90
N GLU A 19 -20.67 3.01 -3.61
CA GLU A 19 -20.25 4.24 -2.91
C GLU A 19 -18.92 4.80 -3.46
N SER A 20 -18.09 3.96 -4.09
CA SER A 20 -16.81 4.36 -4.67
C SER A 20 -16.89 4.89 -6.11
N LEU A 21 -18.07 4.82 -6.74
CA LEU A 21 -18.25 5.25 -8.12
C LEU A 21 -18.05 6.76 -8.28
N SER A 22 -17.38 7.15 -9.36
CA SER A 22 -17.20 8.55 -9.71
C SER A 22 -18.44 9.13 -10.39
N ASP A 23 -18.59 10.47 -10.40
CA ASP A 23 -19.69 11.14 -11.11
C ASP A 23 -19.76 10.77 -12.60
N ALA A 24 -18.63 10.44 -13.23
CA ALA A 24 -18.58 9.98 -14.61
C ALA A 24 -19.15 8.56 -14.78
N ASP A 25 -18.98 7.70 -13.79
CA ASP A 25 -19.53 6.34 -13.79
C ASP A 25 -21.02 6.34 -13.45
N ILE A 26 -21.46 7.23 -12.54
CA ILE A 26 -22.88 7.47 -12.29
C ILE A 26 -23.61 7.90 -13.57
N LYS A 27 -23.02 8.81 -14.37
CA LYS A 27 -23.61 9.21 -15.66
C LYS A 27 -23.75 8.07 -16.68
N LYS A 28 -22.83 7.09 -16.68
CA LYS A 28 -22.94 5.90 -17.55
C LYS A 28 -24.05 4.97 -17.09
N ILE A 29 -24.28 4.90 -15.78
CA ILE A 29 -25.41 4.16 -15.20
C ILE A 29 -26.72 4.84 -15.60
N GLU A 30 -26.81 6.16 -15.49
CA GLU A 30 -27.99 6.95 -15.91
C GLU A 30 -28.29 6.81 -17.40
N SER A 31 -27.26 6.75 -18.26
CA SER A 31 -27.43 6.55 -19.70
C SER A 31 -27.80 5.11 -20.09
N GLY A 32 -27.81 4.17 -19.14
CA GLY A 32 -28.10 2.76 -19.38
C GLY A 32 -27.00 2.00 -20.13
N ASP A 33 -25.83 2.62 -20.35
CA ASP A 33 -24.69 2.03 -21.07
C ASP A 33 -23.67 1.48 -20.08
N PHE A 34 -24.10 0.47 -19.33
CA PHE A 34 -23.24 -0.21 -18.35
C PHE A 34 -23.51 -1.71 -18.34
N THR A 35 -22.53 -2.47 -17.86
CA THR A 35 -22.65 -3.92 -17.66
C THR A 35 -22.05 -4.29 -16.32
N ILE A 36 -22.83 -4.98 -15.49
CA ILE A 36 -22.35 -5.49 -14.20
C ILE A 36 -21.81 -6.91 -14.42
N THR A 37 -20.56 -7.16 -14.01
CA THR A 37 -19.95 -8.48 -14.10
C THR A 37 -19.52 -8.96 -12.72
N LEU A 38 -20.11 -10.06 -12.24
CA LEU A 38 -19.73 -10.71 -10.99
C LEU A 38 -18.73 -11.84 -11.28
N LYS A 39 -17.55 -11.81 -10.65
CA LYS A 39 -16.54 -12.89 -10.75
C LYS A 39 -16.16 -13.38 -9.36
N VAL A 40 -16.17 -14.70 -9.19
CA VAL A 40 -15.78 -15.36 -7.93
C VAL A 40 -14.35 -15.88 -8.09
N PHE A 41 -13.45 -15.41 -7.25
CA PHE A 41 -12.06 -15.86 -7.22
C PHE A 41 -11.74 -16.51 -5.88
N LYS A 42 -10.82 -17.49 -5.87
CA LYS A 42 -10.30 -18.08 -4.64
C LYS A 42 -9.48 -17.02 -3.91
N ASN A 43 -9.93 -16.60 -2.73
CA ASN A 43 -9.26 -15.57 -1.94
C ASN A 43 -7.92 -16.12 -1.38
N THR A 44 -6.81 -15.91 -2.10
CA THR A 44 -5.46 -16.24 -1.62
C THR A 44 -4.80 -15.12 -0.80
N THR A 45 -5.45 -13.96 -0.69
CA THR A 45 -5.11 -12.83 0.18
C THR A 45 -6.23 -11.84 -0.06
N ALA A 46 -6.85 -11.36 1.02
CA ALA A 46 -7.94 -10.39 1.00
C ALA A 46 -7.59 -9.15 0.14
N ALA A 47 -7.93 -9.25 -1.15
CA ALA A 47 -8.02 -8.17 -2.10
C ALA A 47 -9.27 -7.34 -1.73
N GLY A 48 -9.36 -6.05 -2.00
CA GLY A 48 -8.58 -5.22 -2.89
C GLY A 48 -9.39 -3.94 -3.05
N ASP A 49 -9.50 -3.22 -1.95
CA ASP A 49 -9.94 -1.84 -1.93
C ASP A 49 -8.66 -1.01 -2.08
N ILE A 50 -8.73 0.17 -2.66
CA ILE A 50 -7.67 1.18 -2.54
C ILE A 50 -7.75 1.71 -1.10
N LYS A 51 -7.59 0.82 -0.11
CA LYS A 51 -7.49 1.20 1.28
C LYS A 51 -6.11 1.77 1.43
N ALA A 52 -6.08 3.05 1.73
CA ALA A 52 -4.99 3.67 2.47
C ALA A 52 -4.34 2.60 3.36
N LEU A 53 -3.04 2.38 3.18
CA LEU A 53 -2.30 1.39 3.96
C LEU A 53 -2.73 1.55 5.42
N PRO A 54 -3.26 0.50 6.09
CA PRO A 54 -3.79 0.62 7.44
C PRO A 54 -2.77 1.35 8.30
N GLU A 55 -3.21 2.35 9.06
CA GLU A 55 -2.30 3.25 9.78
C GLU A 55 -1.39 2.47 10.74
N GLN A 56 -1.92 1.39 11.31
CA GLN A 56 -1.17 0.42 12.10
C GLN A 56 -0.03 -0.23 11.31
N ILE A 57 -0.28 -0.73 10.09
CA ILE A 57 0.76 -1.34 9.23
C ILE A 57 1.79 -0.29 8.80
N THR A 58 1.35 0.94 8.53
CA THR A 58 2.24 2.05 8.18
C THR A 58 3.19 2.36 9.32
N ASN A 59 2.66 2.51 10.54
CA ASN A 59 3.45 2.83 11.71
C ASN A 59 4.37 1.68 12.11
N GLU A 60 3.92 0.43 11.99
CA GLU A 60 4.72 -0.77 12.23
C GLU A 60 5.93 -0.80 11.28
N VAL A 61 5.70 -0.72 9.97
CA VAL A 61 6.78 -0.74 8.97
C VAL A 61 7.71 0.48 9.12
N LEU A 62 7.17 1.66 9.46
CA LEU A 62 7.98 2.84 9.72
C LEU A 62 8.89 2.63 10.94
N ASN A 63 8.39 2.01 12.00
CA ASN A 63 9.18 1.73 13.20
C ASN A 63 10.26 0.68 12.93
N GLU A 64 9.89 -0.42 12.26
CA GLU A 64 10.84 -1.45 11.81
C GLU A 64 11.95 -0.85 10.93
N LEU A 65 11.59 0.08 10.02
CA LEU A 65 12.56 0.79 9.21
C LEU A 65 13.45 1.70 10.06
N LYS A 66 12.92 2.47 11.02
CA LYS A 66 13.73 3.34 11.90
C LYS A 66 14.75 2.58 12.74
N GLU A 67 14.46 1.33 13.09
CA GLU A 67 15.38 0.46 13.84
C GLU A 67 16.45 -0.20 12.96
N CYS A 68 16.34 -0.09 11.63
CA CYS A 68 17.35 -0.63 10.72
C CYS A 68 18.64 0.19 10.75
N LYS A 69 19.75 -0.54 10.88
CA LYS A 69 21.11 0.01 10.83
C LYS A 69 21.76 -0.07 9.45
N ASP A 70 21.13 -0.74 8.50
CA ASP A 70 21.67 -0.95 7.15
C ASP A 70 20.60 -0.87 6.07
N ARG A 71 20.98 -0.39 4.88
CA ARG A 71 20.08 -0.26 3.73
C ARG A 71 19.54 -1.62 3.29
N GLN A 72 20.34 -2.69 3.30
CA GLN A 72 19.88 -4.03 2.91
C GLN A 72 18.78 -4.57 3.82
N ALA A 73 18.84 -4.27 5.12
CA ALA A 73 17.78 -4.65 6.05
C ALA A 73 16.46 -3.95 5.70
N GLY A 74 16.50 -2.65 5.38
CA GLY A 74 15.35 -1.89 4.90
C GLY A 74 14.76 -2.46 3.60
N TYR A 75 15.60 -2.86 2.65
CA TYR A 75 15.14 -3.52 1.41
C TYR A 75 14.43 -4.84 1.68
N LYS A 76 14.91 -5.64 2.64
CA LYS A 76 14.26 -6.91 3.03
C LYS A 76 12.89 -6.66 3.66
N ILE A 77 12.77 -5.70 4.57
CA ILE A 77 11.49 -5.35 5.21
C ILE A 77 10.48 -4.89 4.16
N LEU A 78 10.88 -3.95 3.29
CA LEU A 78 10.02 -3.46 2.21
C LEU A 78 9.60 -4.56 1.24
N SER A 79 10.49 -5.50 0.92
CA SER A 79 10.17 -6.61 0.00
C SER A 79 9.32 -7.70 0.65
N ASN A 80 9.40 -7.86 1.97
CA ASN A 80 8.61 -8.84 2.72
C ASN A 80 7.20 -8.32 3.01
N LYS A 81 7.08 -7.05 3.40
CA LYS A 81 5.80 -6.40 3.74
C LYS A 81 5.04 -5.90 2.51
N PHE A 82 5.73 -5.46 1.44
CA PHE A 82 5.09 -4.96 0.23
C PHE A 82 5.44 -5.83 -0.97
N LYS A 83 4.41 -6.43 -1.58
CA LYS A 83 4.58 -7.32 -2.75
C LYS A 83 4.38 -6.59 -4.06
N THR A 84 3.65 -5.47 -4.03
CA THR A 84 3.31 -4.70 -5.22
C THR A 84 3.89 -3.30 -5.19
N ARG A 85 4.12 -2.76 -6.38
CA ARG A 85 4.56 -1.37 -6.57
C ARG A 85 3.58 -0.36 -5.96
N LYS A 86 2.28 -0.61 -6.11
CA LYS A 86 1.22 0.30 -5.62
C LYS A 86 1.25 0.45 -4.10
N GLU A 87 1.53 -0.63 -3.37
CA GLU A 87 1.66 -0.58 -1.91
C GLU A 87 2.86 0.27 -1.47
N LEU A 88 3.99 0.16 -2.17
CA LEU A 88 5.17 0.99 -1.92
C LEU A 88 4.90 2.47 -2.21
N GLU A 89 4.19 2.80 -3.29
CA GLU A 89 3.78 4.18 -3.59
C GLU A 89 2.82 4.74 -2.53
N ALA A 90 1.86 3.93 -2.08
CA ALA A 90 0.93 4.32 -1.01
C ALA A 90 1.66 4.56 0.32
N PHE A 91 2.62 3.70 0.67
CA PHE A 91 3.46 3.88 1.85
C PHE A 91 4.28 5.15 1.76
N ALA A 92 5.00 5.36 0.64
CA ALA A 92 5.81 6.56 0.40
C ALA A 92 4.99 7.85 0.56
N LYS A 93 3.78 7.89 0.00
CA LYS A 93 2.86 9.03 0.15
C LYS A 93 2.51 9.30 1.61
N LYS A 94 2.32 8.25 2.42
CA LYS A 94 1.90 8.37 3.82
C LYS A 94 3.03 8.82 4.75
N ILE A 95 4.28 8.47 4.43
CA ILE A 95 5.48 8.95 5.15
C ILE A 95 6.06 10.24 4.55
N ASN A 96 5.32 10.89 3.64
CA ASN A 96 5.71 12.13 2.95
C ASN A 96 7.02 12.04 2.14
N VAL A 97 7.28 10.88 1.53
CA VAL A 97 8.40 10.66 0.60
C VAL A 97 7.91 10.82 -0.83
N TYR A 98 8.59 11.70 -1.58
CA TYR A 98 8.23 11.98 -2.97
C TYR A 98 8.73 10.90 -3.95
N VAL A 99 7.79 10.27 -4.66
CA VAL A 99 8.05 9.23 -5.68
C VAL A 99 7.35 9.58 -7.00
N MET A 100 8.00 9.31 -8.13
CA MET A 100 7.45 9.60 -9.46
C MET A 100 6.77 8.37 -10.06
N LYS A 101 5.75 8.58 -10.90
CA LYS A 101 5.08 7.50 -11.64
C LYS A 101 5.98 6.70 -12.61
N GLN A 102 7.16 7.21 -12.93
CA GLN A 102 8.15 6.53 -13.77
C GLN A 102 9.24 5.80 -12.96
N ASP A 103 9.26 5.98 -11.63
CA ASP A 103 10.24 5.30 -10.79
C ASP A 103 9.99 3.79 -10.78
N LYS A 104 11.06 3.02 -10.97
CA LYS A 104 11.04 1.56 -10.81
C LYS A 104 10.87 1.19 -9.34
N VAL A 105 10.40 -0.03 -9.08
CA VAL A 105 10.18 -0.56 -7.72
C VAL A 105 11.42 -0.39 -6.83
N ASP A 106 12.61 -0.72 -7.33
CA ASP A 106 13.87 -0.55 -6.59
C ASP A 106 14.14 0.91 -6.22
N LYS A 107 13.89 1.84 -7.14
CA LYS A 107 14.08 3.28 -6.93
C LYS A 107 13.08 3.86 -5.92
N ILE A 108 11.86 3.33 -5.89
CA ILE A 108 10.86 3.68 -4.88
C ILE A 108 11.31 3.22 -3.49
N LYS A 109 11.81 1.98 -3.37
CA LYS A 109 12.37 1.44 -2.12
C LYS A 109 13.55 2.26 -1.63
N GLU A 110 14.48 2.61 -2.53
CA GLU A 110 15.64 3.45 -2.21
C GLU A 110 15.23 4.79 -1.59
N LYS A 111 14.27 5.49 -2.23
CA LYS A 111 13.75 6.77 -1.74
C LYS A 111 13.08 6.66 -0.38
N ILE A 112 12.31 5.60 -0.15
CA ILE A 112 11.67 5.33 1.15
C ILE A 112 12.74 5.13 2.23
N ILE A 113 13.75 4.30 1.94
CA ILE A 113 14.85 4.02 2.87
C ILE A 113 15.64 5.30 3.19
N GLU A 114 16.02 6.08 2.19
CA GLU A 114 16.70 7.37 2.38
C GLU A 114 15.84 8.39 3.14
N GLY A 115 14.52 8.39 2.91
CA GLY A 115 13.58 9.26 3.61
C GLY A 115 13.39 8.91 5.08
N VAL A 116 13.47 7.63 5.45
CA VAL A 116 13.23 7.16 6.83
C VAL A 116 14.53 7.02 7.63
N ILE A 117 15.54 6.35 7.08
CA ILE A 117 16.81 6.06 7.77
C ILE A 117 18.00 6.81 7.21
N GLY A 118 17.88 7.55 6.10
CA GLY A 118 19.01 8.26 5.49
C GLY A 118 19.66 9.27 6.45
N ALA A 119 18.86 9.96 7.27
CA ALA A 119 19.40 10.85 8.32
C ALA A 119 20.17 10.08 9.41
N SER A 120 19.65 8.93 9.83
CA SER A 120 20.27 8.09 10.87
C SER A 120 21.56 7.42 10.37
N LEU A 121 21.55 6.93 9.14
CA LEU A 121 22.72 6.38 8.44
C LEU A 121 23.80 7.45 8.23
N ARG A 122 23.43 8.68 7.86
CA ARG A 122 24.38 9.79 7.75
C ARG A 122 24.97 10.13 9.11
N SER A 123 24.18 10.25 10.18
CA SER A 123 24.70 10.46 11.54
C SER A 123 25.65 9.35 11.99
N THR A 124 25.34 8.09 11.70
CA THR A 124 26.20 6.94 12.04
C THR A 124 27.48 6.93 11.21
N ALA A 125 27.42 7.29 9.93
CA ALA A 125 28.60 7.46 9.09
C ALA A 125 29.49 8.62 9.55
N ILE A 126 28.89 9.71 10.06
CA ILE A 126 29.62 10.87 10.61
C ILE A 126 30.24 10.54 11.99
N GLN A 127 29.63 9.65 12.79
CA GLN A 127 30.16 9.19 14.08
C GLN A 127 31.08 7.96 13.98
N GLY A 128 31.24 7.35 12.80
CA GLY A 128 31.68 5.96 12.66
C GLY A 128 33.04 5.68 12.01
N GLU A 129 33.83 6.69 11.61
CA GLU A 129 35.27 6.50 11.32
C GLU A 129 36.12 6.54 12.60
N LYS A 130 35.75 5.71 13.58
CA LYS A 130 36.70 5.28 14.62
C LYS A 130 36.69 3.77 14.71
N LYS A 131 37.50 3.16 13.85
CA LYS A 131 38.20 1.94 14.21
C LYS A 131 39.60 1.96 13.62
#